data_AF-A0A7V4JNV6-F1
#
_entry.id   AF-A0A7V4JNV6-F1
#
_cell.length_a   1.000
_cell.length_b   1.000
_cell.length_c   1.000
_cell.angle_alpha   90.00
_cell.angle_beta   90.00
_cell.angle_gamma   90.00
#
_symmetry.space_group_name_H-M   'P 1'
#
loop_
_entity.id
_entity.type
_entity.pdbx_description
1 polymer ?
#
loop_
_entity_poly.entity_id
_entity_poly.type
_entity_poly.pdbx_seq_one_letter_code
_entity_poly.pdbx_strand_id
1 'polypeptide(L)'
;MKAITGLVKILFLFPFSLLYGMAVWIRNRLYDNGILRSGEYALPVIGVGNITAGGTGKTIHVEYLISILKDQYKVAMLSRGYRRHTSGFLIADEKMDFTHVGDEPCQIKRKFPETVVAVDSNRCRGIEKLLAHDRNIEVVILDDAFQHRRINPGLTILLIDFNRPLEKDYLLPF
;
A
#
# COMPACT_ATOMS: atom_id res chain seq x y z
N MET A 1 -27.66 -29.30 -2.69
CA MET A 1 -26.78 -28.88 -1.57
C MET A 1 -26.07 -27.54 -1.83
N LYS A 2 -25.38 -27.32 -2.97
CA LYS A 2 -24.70 -26.04 -3.30
C LYS A 2 -25.62 -24.79 -3.36
N ALA A 3 -26.86 -24.93 -3.83
CA ALA A 3 -27.80 -23.80 -3.95
C ALA A 3 -28.29 -23.26 -2.58
N ILE A 4 -28.49 -24.15 -1.60
CA ILE A 4 -28.92 -23.79 -0.24
C ILE A 4 -27.80 -23.04 0.49
N THR A 5 -26.54 -23.45 0.28
CA THR A 5 -25.36 -22.75 0.82
C THR A 5 -25.18 -21.34 0.22
N GLY A 6 -25.54 -21.16 -1.06
CA GLY A 6 -25.51 -19.85 -1.72
C GLY A 6 -26.56 -18.87 -1.18
N LEU A 7 -27.79 -19.34 -0.97
CA LEU A 7 -28.89 -18.50 -0.46
C LEU A 7 -28.65 -18.05 0.99
N VAL A 8 -28.13 -18.94 1.84
CA VAL A 8 -27.76 -18.63 3.22
C VAL A 8 -26.59 -17.65 3.28
N LYS A 9 -25.57 -17.82 2.42
CA LYS A 9 -24.47 -16.84 2.30
C LYS A 9 -24.99 -15.46 1.91
N ILE A 10 -25.88 -15.36 0.92
CA ILE A 10 -26.46 -14.09 0.50
C ILE A 10 -27.25 -13.48 1.67
N LEU A 11 -28.13 -14.23 2.33
CA LEU A 11 -28.99 -13.69 3.38
C LEU A 11 -28.20 -13.18 4.60
N PHE A 12 -27.12 -13.87 4.97
CA PHE A 12 -26.30 -13.48 6.12
C PHE A 12 -25.18 -12.51 5.79
N LEU A 13 -24.44 -12.68 4.68
CA LEU A 13 -23.27 -11.85 4.36
C LEU A 13 -23.62 -10.53 3.65
N PHE A 14 -24.76 -10.46 2.97
CA PHE A 14 -25.21 -9.24 2.27
C PHE A 14 -25.42 -8.04 3.19
N PRO A 15 -26.13 -8.14 4.34
CA PRO A 15 -26.25 -6.99 5.24
C PRO A 15 -24.90 -6.52 5.77
N PHE A 16 -23.96 -7.42 6.06
CA PHE A 16 -22.61 -7.03 6.49
C PHE A 16 -21.78 -6.40 5.36
N SER A 17 -21.89 -6.90 4.12
CA SER A 17 -21.23 -6.31 2.94
C SER A 17 -21.79 -4.91 2.65
N LEU A 18 -23.10 -4.71 2.77
CA LEU A 18 -23.73 -3.40 2.61
C LEU A 18 -23.27 -2.41 3.68
N LEU A 19 -23.23 -2.84 4.96
CA LEU A 19 -22.72 -2.01 6.05
C LEU A 19 -21.24 -1.65 5.86
N TYR A 20 -20.42 -2.61 5.44
CA TYR A 20 -19.02 -2.38 5.10
C TYR A 20 -18.88 -1.38 3.94
N GLY A 21 -19.64 -1.57 2.86
CA GLY A 21 -19.66 -0.68 1.71
C GLY A 21 -20.09 0.74 2.08
N MET A 22 -21.11 0.89 2.92
CA MET A 22 -21.56 2.18 3.42
C MET A 22 -20.48 2.87 4.28
N ALA A 23 -19.82 2.12 5.18
CA ALA A 23 -18.72 2.66 5.98
C ALA A 23 -17.54 3.13 5.10
N VAL A 24 -17.16 2.34 4.09
CA VAL A 24 -16.13 2.71 3.12
C VAL A 24 -16.56 3.95 2.31
N TRP A 25 -17.81 4.01 1.86
CA TRP A 25 -18.37 5.13 1.11
C TRP A 25 -18.34 6.44 1.93
N ILE A 26 -18.84 6.41 3.17
CA ILE A 26 -18.79 7.56 4.08
C ILE A 26 -17.34 8.01 4.28
N ARG A 27 -16.44 7.07 4.63
CA ARG A 27 -15.02 7.38 4.84
C ARG A 27 -14.41 8.05 3.60
N ASN A 28 -14.69 7.53 2.40
CA ASN A 28 -14.16 8.09 1.17
C ASN A 28 -14.71 9.51 0.92
N ARG A 29 -16.01 9.72 1.11
CA ARG A 29 -16.62 11.05 1.01
C ARG A 29 -16.03 12.06 1.99
N LEU A 30 -15.66 11.63 3.19
CA LEU A 30 -15.00 12.51 4.16
C LEU A 30 -13.60 12.95 3.70
N TYR A 31 -12.84 12.11 3.00
CA TYR A 31 -11.58 12.51 2.37
C TYR A 31 -11.82 13.38 1.14
N ASP A 32 -12.76 13.02 0.27
CA ASP A 32 -13.07 13.77 -0.97
C ASP A 32 -13.52 15.21 -0.64
N ASN A 33 -14.26 15.39 0.45
CA ASN A 33 -14.72 16.70 0.91
C ASN A 33 -13.67 17.45 1.77
N GLY A 34 -12.46 16.92 1.94
CA GLY A 34 -11.40 17.53 2.74
C GLY A 34 -11.64 17.57 4.26
N ILE A 35 -12.66 16.86 4.76
CA ILE A 35 -12.98 16.80 6.20
C ILE A 35 -11.91 16.00 6.95
N LEU A 36 -11.48 14.89 6.36
CA LEU A 36 -10.32 14.13 6.84
C LEU A 36 -9.05 14.68 6.18
N ARG A 37 -8.03 14.97 7.00
CA ARG A 37 -6.76 15.51 6.51
C ARG A 37 -5.95 14.44 5.77
N SER A 38 -5.41 14.85 4.62
CA SER A 38 -4.41 14.12 3.87
C SER A 38 -3.08 14.90 3.91
N GLY A 39 -1.97 14.20 4.12
CA GLY A 39 -0.63 14.78 4.04
C GLY A 39 -0.20 14.92 2.59
N GLU A 40 0.27 16.10 2.23
CA GLU A 40 0.93 16.41 0.97
C GLU A 40 2.40 16.71 1.24
N TYR A 41 3.27 16.33 0.31
CA TYR A 41 4.71 16.45 0.44
C TYR A 41 5.27 17.20 -0.77
N ALA A 42 6.30 18.01 -0.55
CA ALA A 42 6.89 18.84 -1.60
C ALA A 42 7.64 18.03 -2.69
N LEU A 43 8.03 16.79 -2.37
CA LEU A 43 8.63 15.88 -3.34
C LEU A 43 7.59 14.94 -3.98
N PRO A 44 7.86 14.40 -5.18
CA PRO A 44 7.04 13.38 -5.79
C PRO A 44 6.85 12.14 -4.90
N VAL A 45 5.59 11.81 -4.62
CA VAL A 45 5.18 10.57 -3.95
C VAL A 45 4.38 9.72 -4.94
N ILE A 46 4.85 8.50 -5.22
CA ILE A 46 4.22 7.54 -6.12
C ILE A 46 3.60 6.42 -5.30
N GLY A 47 2.27 6.34 -5.26
CA GLY A 47 1.54 5.27 -4.60
C GLY A 47 1.32 4.08 -5.52
N VAL A 48 1.73 2.88 -5.12
CA VAL A 48 1.37 1.62 -5.78
C VAL A 48 0.37 0.88 -4.88
N GLY A 49 -0.71 0.40 -5.46
CA GLY A 49 -1.67 -0.40 -4.70
C GLY A 49 -2.57 -1.26 -5.56
N ASN A 50 -3.48 -1.97 -4.92
CA ASN A 50 -4.43 -2.86 -5.55
C ASN A 50 -5.82 -2.73 -4.92
N ILE A 51 -6.86 -3.10 -5.68
CA ILE A 51 -8.24 -3.14 -5.18
C ILE A 51 -8.57 -4.53 -4.62
N THR A 52 -8.02 -5.59 -5.22
CA THR A 52 -8.38 -6.97 -4.90
C THR A 52 -7.45 -7.58 -3.84
N ALA A 53 -8.00 -8.37 -2.91
CA ALA A 53 -7.20 -9.13 -1.96
C ALA A 53 -6.54 -10.31 -2.67
N GLY A 54 -5.21 -10.26 -2.84
CA GLY A 54 -4.44 -11.28 -3.55
C GLY A 54 -3.12 -10.74 -4.09
N GLY A 55 -2.31 -11.62 -4.66
CA GLY A 55 -1.03 -11.26 -5.30
C GLY A 55 -1.27 -10.62 -6.66
N THR A 56 -1.44 -9.30 -6.71
CA THR A 56 -1.68 -8.55 -7.96
C THR A 56 -0.38 -8.04 -8.61
N GLY A 57 0.76 -8.65 -8.29
CA GLY A 57 2.06 -8.25 -8.84
C GLY A 57 2.60 -6.90 -8.35
N LYS A 58 2.13 -6.39 -7.20
CA LYS A 58 2.59 -5.10 -6.61
C LYS A 58 4.11 -5.02 -6.51
N THR A 59 4.73 -6.04 -5.92
CA THR A 59 6.18 -6.10 -5.71
C THR A 59 6.95 -5.93 -7.03
N ILE A 60 6.54 -6.63 -8.10
CA ILE A 60 7.19 -6.53 -9.43
C ILE A 60 7.08 -5.11 -9.99
N HIS A 61 5.94 -4.45 -9.81
CA HIS A 61 5.76 -3.07 -10.28
C HIS A 61 6.57 -2.06 -9.44
N VAL A 62 6.66 -2.27 -8.13
CA VAL A 62 7.53 -1.46 -7.26
C VAL A 62 9.00 -1.63 -7.67
N GLU A 63 9.46 -2.86 -7.92
CA GLU A 63 10.81 -3.14 -8.43
C GLU A 63 11.06 -2.45 -9.77
N TYR A 64 10.08 -2.50 -10.67
CA TYR A 64 10.18 -1.84 -11.97
C TYR A 64 10.33 -0.32 -11.83
N LEU A 65 9.50 0.31 -11.00
CA LEU A 65 9.58 1.75 -10.73
C LEU A 65 10.94 2.14 -10.14
N ILE A 66 11.44 1.39 -9.16
CA ILE A 66 12.77 1.62 -8.61
C ILE A 66 13.82 1.50 -9.72
N SER A 67 13.74 0.47 -10.56
CA SER A 67 14.73 0.22 -11.61
C SER A 67 14.84 1.32 -12.64
N ILE A 68 13.73 1.98 -13.00
CA ILE A 68 13.72 3.05 -14.02
C ILE A 68 14.02 4.43 -13.42
N LEU A 69 13.85 4.61 -12.10
CA LEU A 69 14.04 5.91 -11.44
C LEU A 69 15.39 6.04 -10.75
N LYS A 70 15.97 4.95 -10.24
CA LYS A 70 17.16 4.98 -9.37
C LYS A 70 18.42 5.59 -10.01
N ASP A 71 18.51 5.56 -11.35
CA ASP A 71 19.69 6.06 -12.06
C ASP A 71 19.63 7.59 -12.26
N GLN A 72 18.45 8.19 -12.10
CA GLN A 72 18.22 9.64 -12.28
C GLN A 72 17.87 10.35 -10.97
N TYR A 73 17.32 9.63 -10.00
CA TYR A 73 16.79 10.19 -8.76
C TYR A 73 17.21 9.36 -7.55
N LYS A 74 17.36 10.02 -6.40
CA LYS A 74 17.50 9.33 -5.12
C LYS A 74 16.13 8.80 -4.66
N VAL A 75 15.85 7.56 -5.03
CA VAL A 75 14.59 6.87 -4.73
C VAL A 75 14.61 6.29 -3.31
N ALA A 76 13.49 6.44 -2.62
CA ALA A 76 13.21 5.70 -1.40
C ALA A 76 11.87 4.96 -1.48
N MET A 77 11.79 3.79 -0.86
CA MET A 77 10.57 3.00 -0.74
C MET A 77 10.08 3.04 0.70
N LEU A 78 8.77 3.29 0.90
CA LEU A 78 8.12 3.13 2.19
C LEU A 78 7.01 2.09 2.08
N SER A 79 7.14 1.01 2.85
CA SER A 79 6.12 -0.04 2.95
C SER A 79 5.50 -0.07 4.35
N ARG A 80 4.40 -0.83 4.49
CA ARG A 80 3.82 -1.16 5.80
C ARG A 80 4.75 -2.03 6.64
N GLY A 81 5.50 -2.90 5.97
CA GLY A 81 6.18 -4.05 6.57
C GLY A 81 5.18 -5.07 7.11
N TYR A 82 4.47 -5.76 6.20
CA TYR A 82 3.46 -6.76 6.57
C TYR A 82 4.10 -7.93 7.33
N ARG A 83 3.41 -8.45 8.36
CA ARG A 83 3.82 -9.58 9.22
C ARG A 83 5.19 -9.48 9.92
N ARG A 84 5.81 -8.30 9.97
CA ARG A 84 7.00 -8.11 10.81
C ARG A 84 6.65 -8.13 12.30
N HIS A 85 7.61 -8.52 13.13
CA HIS A 85 7.51 -8.54 14.59
C HIS A 85 7.84 -7.17 15.22
N THR A 86 8.58 -6.33 14.50
CA THR A 86 8.91 -4.99 14.97
C THR A 86 7.73 -4.04 14.81
N SER A 87 7.78 -2.90 15.51
CA SER A 87 6.78 -1.85 15.38
C SER A 87 7.45 -0.50 15.19
N GLY A 88 6.68 0.47 14.68
CA GLY A 88 7.18 1.81 14.43
C GLY A 88 7.99 1.93 13.13
N PHE A 89 8.68 3.05 13.00
CA PHE A 89 9.52 3.36 11.85
C PHE A 89 10.86 2.62 11.94
N LEU A 90 11.23 1.93 10.88
CA LEU A 90 12.55 1.35 10.72
C LEU A 90 13.04 1.51 9.29
N ILE A 91 14.36 1.63 9.14
CA ILE A 91 15.04 1.56 7.85
C ILE A 91 15.61 0.15 7.72
N ALA A 92 15.30 -0.50 6.60
CA ALA A 92 15.78 -1.85 6.31
C ALA A 92 17.27 -1.81 5.96
N ASP A 93 18.00 -2.76 6.53
CA ASP A 93 19.40 -3.07 6.21
C ASP A 93 19.48 -4.45 5.55
N GLU A 94 20.54 -4.72 4.80
CA GLU A 94 20.80 -6.00 4.11
C GLU A 94 20.86 -7.18 5.07
N LYS A 95 21.25 -6.93 6.32
CA LYS A 95 21.35 -7.93 7.39
C LYS A 95 20.01 -8.24 8.06
N MET A 96 19.00 -7.39 7.85
CA MET A 96 17.67 -7.61 8.43
C MET A 96 16.90 -8.68 7.65
N ASP A 97 16.17 -9.52 8.37
CA ASP A 97 15.30 -10.53 7.78
C ASP A 97 13.83 -10.05 7.68
N PHE A 98 12.98 -10.90 7.12
CA PHE A 98 11.56 -10.63 6.97
C PHE A 98 10.82 -10.47 8.31
N THR A 99 11.34 -11.01 9.42
CA THR A 99 10.72 -10.82 10.74
C THR A 99 10.91 -9.39 11.24
N HIS A 100 11.96 -8.70 10.78
CA HIS A 100 12.24 -7.32 11.16
C HIS A 100 11.47 -6.32 10.31
N VAL A 101 11.45 -6.49 8.99
CA VAL A 101 10.91 -5.48 8.06
C VAL A 101 9.76 -5.98 7.19
N GLY A 102 9.48 -7.27 7.16
CA GLY A 102 8.55 -7.90 6.23
C GLY A 102 9.25 -8.51 5.03
N ASP A 103 8.53 -9.35 4.31
CA ASP A 103 8.99 -10.06 3.11
C ASP A 103 9.30 -9.11 1.95
N GLU A 104 8.33 -8.28 1.54
CA GLU A 104 8.49 -7.36 0.41
C GLU A 104 9.64 -6.35 0.63
N PRO A 105 9.75 -5.66 1.78
CA PRO A 105 10.85 -4.70 1.99
C PRO A 105 12.22 -5.40 2.02
N CYS A 106 12.30 -6.61 2.56
CA CYS A 106 13.53 -7.40 2.57
C CYS A 106 13.96 -7.79 1.14
N GLN A 107 13.01 -8.22 0.31
CA GLN A 107 13.26 -8.53 -1.10
C GLN A 107 13.76 -7.31 -1.87
N ILE A 108 13.09 -6.16 -1.73
CA ILE A 108 13.48 -4.93 -2.40
C ILE A 108 14.86 -4.48 -1.95
N LYS A 109 15.14 -4.47 -0.64
CA LYS A 109 16.43 -4.02 -0.11
C LYS A 109 17.59 -4.89 -0.61
N ARG A 110 17.39 -6.21 -0.70
CA ARG A 110 18.41 -7.13 -1.25
C ARG A 110 18.66 -6.92 -2.74
N LYS A 111 17.62 -6.61 -3.51
CA LYS A 111 17.71 -6.40 -4.96
C LYS A 111 18.26 -5.01 -5.31
N PHE A 112 17.99 -4.01 -4.48
CA PHE A 112 18.39 -2.62 -4.65
C PHE A 112 19.08 -2.11 -3.37
N PRO A 113 20.33 -2.54 -3.11
CA PRO A 113 21.04 -2.21 -1.87
C PRO A 113 21.25 -0.71 -1.67
N GLU A 114 21.40 0.06 -2.75
CA GLU A 114 21.54 1.52 -2.71
C GLU A 114 20.22 2.26 -2.42
N THR A 115 19.07 1.62 -2.63
CA THR A 115 17.77 2.24 -2.37
C THR A 115 17.48 2.26 -0.87
N VAL A 116 17.00 3.41 -0.39
CA VAL A 116 16.54 3.53 1.00
C VAL A 116 15.18 2.87 1.11
N VAL A 117 15.09 1.78 1.87
CA VAL A 117 13.84 1.06 2.11
C VAL A 117 13.45 1.24 3.57
N ALA A 118 12.25 1.75 3.83
CA ALA A 118 11.75 1.97 5.17
C ALA A 118 10.38 1.32 5.38
N VAL A 119 10.05 1.06 6.64
CA VAL A 119 8.79 0.45 7.04
C VAL A 119 8.16 1.22 8.19
N ASP A 120 6.88 1.58 8.03
CA ASP A 120 6.08 2.20 9.10
C ASP A 120 4.61 1.91 8.84
N SER A 121 3.85 1.54 9.88
CA SER A 121 2.40 1.36 9.81
C SER A 121 1.63 2.67 9.56
N ASN A 122 2.18 3.81 9.97
CA ASN A 122 1.69 5.15 9.66
C ASN A 122 2.55 5.75 8.53
N ARG A 123 1.97 5.90 7.34
CA ARG A 123 2.72 6.34 6.17
C ARG A 123 3.16 7.80 6.28
N CYS A 124 2.33 8.68 6.85
CA CYS A 124 2.67 10.10 6.98
C CYS A 124 3.91 10.27 7.86
N ARG A 125 3.87 9.64 9.04
CA ARG A 125 5.02 9.57 9.95
C ARG A 125 6.23 8.93 9.29
N GLY A 126 6.01 7.88 8.49
CA GLY A 126 7.06 7.19 7.76
C GLY A 126 7.77 8.10 6.78
N ILE A 127 7.04 8.87 5.97
CA ILE A 127 7.64 9.85 5.04
C ILE A 127 8.37 10.94 5.82
N GLU A 128 7.75 11.52 6.85
CA GLU A 128 8.39 12.56 7.67
C GLU A 128 9.72 12.10 8.26
N LYS A 129 9.77 10.89 8.83
CA LYS A 129 11.01 10.31 9.37
C LYS A 129 12.03 9.96 8.30
N LEU A 130 11.57 9.50 7.14
CA LEU A 130 12.42 9.18 6.00
C LEU A 130 13.14 10.44 5.48
N LEU A 131 12.41 11.55 5.32
CA LEU A 131 12.97 12.84 4.90
C LEU A 131 13.83 13.50 5.98
N ALA A 132 13.53 13.26 7.26
CA ALA A 132 14.38 13.69 8.37
C ALA A 132 15.70 12.91 8.40
N HIS A 133 15.69 11.64 8.02
CA HIS A 133 16.88 10.79 7.95
C HIS A 133 17.77 11.16 6.76
N ASP A 134 17.18 11.40 5.58
CA ASP A 134 17.91 11.74 4.37
C ASP A 134 17.15 12.78 3.54
N ARG A 135 17.64 14.01 3.59
CA ARG A 135 17.06 15.15 2.87
C ARG A 135 17.31 15.13 1.37
N ASN A 136 18.19 14.25 0.89
CA ASN A 136 18.51 14.15 -0.53
C ASN A 136 17.53 13.22 -1.26
N ILE A 137 16.56 12.62 -0.57
CA ILE A 137 15.54 11.78 -1.23
C ILE A 137 14.69 12.66 -2.13
N GLU A 138 14.60 12.27 -3.40
CA GLU A 138 13.91 13.03 -4.44
C GLU A 138 12.57 12.42 -4.79
N VAL A 139 12.40 11.11 -4.63
CA VAL A 139 11.15 10.40 -4.93
C VAL A 139 10.86 9.34 -3.88
N VAL A 140 9.62 9.29 -3.40
CA VAL A 140 9.16 8.25 -2.48
C VAL A 140 8.12 7.36 -3.16
N ILE A 141 8.40 6.05 -3.21
CA ILE A 141 7.47 5.03 -3.66
C ILE A 141 6.78 4.42 -2.45
N LEU A 142 5.45 4.52 -2.41
CA LEU A 142 4.62 3.92 -1.37
C LEU A 142 4.06 2.59 -1.85
N ASP A 143 4.37 1.54 -1.09
CA ASP A 143 3.81 0.23 -1.29
C ASP A 143 2.51 0.05 -0.49
N ASP A 144 1.52 -0.54 -1.13
CA ASP A 144 0.15 -0.73 -0.64
C ASP A 144 -0.56 0.58 -0.21
N ALA A 145 -0.43 1.62 -1.06
CA ALA A 145 -0.88 2.97 -0.74
C ALA A 145 -2.34 3.26 -1.09
N PHE A 146 -2.99 2.45 -1.93
CA PHE A 146 -4.31 2.76 -2.49
C PHE A 146 -5.40 2.98 -1.41
N GLN A 147 -5.38 2.16 -0.35
CA GLN A 147 -6.33 2.31 0.75
C GLN A 147 -5.92 3.42 1.75
N HIS A 148 -4.71 3.95 1.64
CA HIS A 148 -4.10 4.86 2.60
C HIS A 148 -4.33 6.34 2.23
N ARG A 149 -5.60 6.75 2.14
CA ARG A 149 -6.02 8.12 1.76
C ARG A 149 -5.55 9.25 2.69
N ARG A 150 -4.90 8.92 3.81
CA ARG A 150 -4.20 9.89 4.67
C ARG A 150 -2.98 10.52 4.01
N ILE A 151 -2.49 9.94 2.92
CA ILE A 151 -1.51 10.59 2.04
C ILE A 151 -2.20 10.85 0.71
N ASN A 152 -1.87 11.97 0.10
CA ASN A 152 -2.23 12.28 -1.27
C ASN A 152 -0.98 12.12 -2.16
N PRO A 153 -0.74 10.94 -2.77
CA PRO A 153 0.38 10.77 -3.69
C PRO A 153 0.17 11.63 -4.93
N GLY A 154 1.23 12.26 -5.44
CA GLY A 154 1.19 13.00 -6.70
C GLY A 154 0.87 12.10 -7.91
N LEU A 155 1.21 10.81 -7.81
CA LEU A 155 0.83 9.78 -8.78
C LEU A 155 0.36 8.52 -8.04
N THR A 156 -0.80 7.98 -8.41
CA THR A 156 -1.28 6.69 -7.90
C THR A 156 -1.42 5.68 -9.04
N ILE A 157 -0.70 4.56 -8.93
CA ILE A 157 -0.74 3.42 -9.84
C ILE A 157 -1.55 2.32 -9.18
N LEU A 158 -2.68 1.99 -9.79
CA LEU A 158 -3.57 0.95 -9.32
C LEU A 158 -3.44 -0.31 -10.18
N LEU A 159 -3.14 -1.43 -9.54
CA LEU A 159 -3.01 -2.73 -10.19
C LEU A 159 -4.32 -3.51 -10.08
N ILE A 160 -4.74 -4.07 -11.21
CA ILE A 160 -5.91 -4.93 -11.34
C ILE A 160 -5.45 -6.26 -11.92
N ASP A 161 -5.82 -7.36 -11.27
CA ASP A 161 -5.53 -8.71 -11.76
C ASP A 161 -6.43 -9.02 -12.97
N PHE A 162 -5.80 -9.37 -14.09
CA PHE A 162 -6.50 -9.75 -15.32
C PHE A 162 -7.47 -10.93 -15.11
N ASN A 163 -7.10 -11.89 -14.26
CA ASN A 163 -7.91 -13.08 -14.00
C ASN A 163 -9.07 -12.82 -13.03
N ARG A 164 -9.10 -11.65 -12.38
CA ARG A 164 -10.14 -11.23 -11.44
C ARG A 164 -10.67 -9.85 -11.85
N PRO A 165 -11.46 -9.78 -12.93
CA PRO A 165 -12.03 -8.51 -13.38
C PRO A 165 -12.94 -7.93 -12.29
N LEU A 166 -12.87 -6.61 -12.11
CA LEU A 166 -13.63 -5.88 -11.07
C LEU A 166 -15.14 -6.12 -11.15
N GLU A 167 -15.67 -6.33 -12.35
CA GLU A 167 -17.09 -6.58 -12.61
C GLU A 167 -17.62 -7.87 -11.98
N LYS A 168 -16.73 -8.82 -11.66
CA LYS A 168 -17.07 -10.11 -11.06
C LYS A 168 -16.70 -10.19 -9.58
N ASP A 169 -16.16 -9.11 -9.01
CA ASP A 169 -15.73 -9.06 -7.63
C ASP A 169 -16.83 -8.44 -6.74
N TYR A 170 -16.80 -8.79 -5.46
CA TYR A 170 -17.77 -8.31 -4.48
C TYR A 170 -17.04 -7.60 -3.34
N LEU A 171 -17.70 -6.63 -2.72
CA LEU A 171 -17.18 -6.04 -1.49
C LEU A 171 -17.15 -7.10 -0.38
N LEU A 172 -16.04 -7.14 0.36
CA LEU A 172 -15.91 -7.98 1.55
C LEU A 172 -17.14 -7.83 2.48
N PRO A 173 -17.64 -8.91 3.10
CA PRO A 173 -17.06 -10.26 3.22
C PRO A 173 -17.68 -11.31 2.27
N PHE A 174 -18.18 -10.91 1.09
CA PHE A 174 -18.88 -11.83 0.18
C PHE A 174 -17.99 -12.92 -0.45
#